data_AF-A0AAV9M512-F1
#
_entry.id   AF-A0AAV9M512-F1
#
_cell.length_a   1.000
_cell.length_b   1.000
_cell.length_c   1.000
_cell.angle_alpha   90.00
_cell.angle_beta   90.00
_cell.angle_gamma   90.00
#
_symmetry.space_group_name_H-M   'P 1'
#
loop_
_entity.id
_entity.type
_entity.pdbx_description
1 polymer ?
#
loop_
_entity_poly.entity_id
_entity_poly.type
_entity_poly.pdbx_seq_one_letter_code
_entity_poly.pdbx_strand_id
1 'polypeptide(L)'
;MVNFSKQEVEVVVVGAGPSGIAVSACLNNFGIKNVVLEKEDCCAYLWKKKTYDRLNLHLAKDFCSLPFMPHTTSTPKYMSKNEFIQYLDKYVEHFSIKPKFKTCVELAFFNSEEGKWNVKSRDLASGDLEVYACNFLILASGENNEGYIPKLVGIEKFEGEIIHSSDYKSGQKYEEKNVLVVGSGNSGMEIAFDLSNYGSHASIVVRSPIHVLTRDMVHIAMLMLKYIPVSLIDTVIAKYAKFKFGNLAELGIPQPEEGPISVKISKGRSPVIDVGAIDKIKLGQIKVLPGISEIRERTVVFDNGDEHQFDAIIFATGYKNVATKWLKDYSSIFLEDGTLINWKGENGLYAAGFSKRGIAGISMDAIAIADNIKTVRGDKI
;
A
#
# COMPACT_ATOMS: atom_id res chain seq x y z
N MET A 1 10.47 37.51 5.40
CA MET A 1 11.54 36.83 6.16
C MET A 1 11.01 35.46 6.51
N VAL A 2 11.61 34.38 6.00
CA VAL A 2 11.22 33.02 6.39
C VAL A 2 11.78 32.80 7.79
N ASN A 3 10.91 32.64 8.79
CA ASN A 3 11.34 32.31 10.14
C ASN A 3 11.83 30.87 10.14
N PHE A 4 13.13 30.67 10.38
CA PHE A 4 13.72 29.35 10.53
C PHE A 4 13.71 28.97 12.01
N SER A 5 13.04 27.88 12.37
CA SER A 5 13.16 27.28 13.71
C SER A 5 13.91 25.95 13.64
N LYS A 6 14.95 25.78 14.47
CA LYS A 6 15.65 24.50 14.67
C LYS A 6 15.19 23.92 16.01
N GLN A 7 14.68 22.70 16.00
CA GLN A 7 14.20 21.99 17.19
C GLN A 7 15.00 20.72 17.39
N GLU A 8 15.47 20.48 18.62
CA GLU A 8 16.07 19.20 18.98
C GLU A 8 14.99 18.25 19.49
N VAL A 9 14.91 17.08 18.86
CA VAL A 9 13.98 16.01 19.24
C VAL A 9 14.72 14.70 19.25
N GLU A 10 14.31 13.75 20.07
CA GLU A 10 15.00 12.47 20.15
C GLU A 10 14.72 11.59 18.93
N VAL A 11 13.44 11.48 18.56
CA VAL A 11 12.96 10.68 17.44
C VAL A 11 12.04 11.49 16.52
N VAL A 12 12.30 11.44 15.21
CA VAL A 12 11.36 11.94 14.19
C VAL A 12 10.75 10.76 13.46
N VAL A 13 9.42 10.71 13.38
CA VAL A 13 8.65 9.75 12.58
C VAL A 13 8.03 10.49 11.40
N VAL A 14 8.34 10.07 10.18
CA VAL A 14 7.82 10.71 8.96
C VAL A 14 6.62 9.93 8.42
N GLY A 15 5.42 10.47 8.59
CA GLY A 15 4.14 9.91 8.18
C GLY A 15 3.29 9.42 9.36
N ALA A 16 1.99 9.72 9.34
CA ALA A 16 0.99 9.29 10.31
C ALA A 16 -0.01 8.28 9.69
N GLY A 17 0.46 7.46 8.75
CA GLY A 17 -0.22 6.23 8.35
C GLY A 17 -0.16 5.16 9.46
N PRO A 18 -0.74 3.96 9.23
CA PRO A 18 -0.72 2.87 10.21
C PRO A 18 0.70 2.54 10.73
N SER A 19 1.73 2.64 9.88
CA SER A 19 3.12 2.46 10.27
C SER A 19 3.60 3.46 11.31
N GLY A 20 3.38 4.76 11.06
CA GLY A 20 3.92 5.81 11.92
C GLY A 20 3.22 5.88 13.26
N ILE A 21 1.90 5.70 13.27
CA ILE A 21 1.14 5.65 14.52
C ILE A 21 1.51 4.42 15.35
N ALA A 22 1.74 3.26 14.72
CA ALA A 22 2.19 2.05 15.43
C ALA A 22 3.56 2.26 16.07
N VAL A 23 4.52 2.85 15.34
CA VAL A 23 5.84 3.15 15.90
C VAL A 23 5.75 4.17 17.03
N SER A 24 4.98 5.25 16.86
CA SER A 24 4.78 6.26 17.91
C SER A 24 4.15 5.66 19.18
N ALA A 25 3.16 4.76 19.05
CA ALA A 25 2.61 4.04 20.19
C ALA A 25 3.66 3.21 20.94
N CYS A 26 4.49 2.45 20.21
CA CYS A 26 5.56 1.66 20.82
C CYS A 26 6.60 2.54 21.53
N LEU A 27 6.99 3.66 20.92
CA LEU A 27 7.92 4.63 21.54
C LEU A 27 7.31 5.26 22.79
N ASN A 28 6.03 5.66 22.75
CA ASN A 28 5.31 6.22 23.89
C ASN A 28 5.23 5.22 25.05
N ASN A 29 5.01 3.93 24.76
CA ASN A 29 5.00 2.88 25.76
C ASN A 29 6.35 2.72 26.49
N PHE A 30 7.46 3.06 25.83
CA PHE A 30 8.79 3.11 26.45
C PHE A 30 9.19 4.50 26.98
N GLY A 31 8.28 5.48 26.96
CA GLY A 31 8.58 6.85 27.40
C GLY A 31 9.58 7.60 26.51
N ILE A 32 9.76 7.16 25.26
CA ILE A 32 10.69 7.75 24.29
C ILE A 32 10.00 8.90 23.58
N LYS A 33 10.55 10.12 23.72
CA LYS A 33 9.95 11.32 23.13
C LYS A 33 10.08 11.27 21.61
N ASN A 34 8.96 11.47 20.91
CA ASN A 34 8.93 11.45 19.46
C ASN A 34 8.02 12.55 18.91
N VAL A 35 8.32 12.99 17.69
CA VAL A 35 7.43 13.84 16.88
C VAL A 35 7.05 13.08 15.61
N VAL A 36 5.75 13.02 15.33
CA VAL A 36 5.22 12.46 14.08
C VAL A 36 4.90 13.62 13.13
N LEU A 37 5.55 13.67 11.97
CA LEU A 37 5.31 14.69 10.95
C LEU A 37 4.41 14.11 9.87
N GLU A 38 3.26 14.72 9.63
CA GLU A 38 2.29 14.27 8.62
C GLU A 38 2.00 15.41 7.64
N LYS A 39 2.14 15.11 6.34
CA LYS A 39 1.90 16.06 5.26
C LYS A 39 0.43 16.43 5.15
N GLU A 40 -0.46 15.49 5.42
CA GLU A 40 -1.90 15.64 5.26
C GLU A 40 -2.58 16.21 6.53
N ASP A 41 -3.90 16.41 6.49
CA ASP A 41 -4.69 16.92 7.63
C ASP A 41 -5.11 15.88 8.65
N CYS A 42 -4.85 14.59 8.40
CA CYS A 42 -5.35 13.53 9.26
C CYS A 42 -4.46 12.28 9.24
N CYS A 43 -4.54 11.52 10.33
CA CYS A 43 -3.95 10.18 10.39
C CYS A 43 -4.59 9.27 9.35
N ALA A 44 -3.80 8.33 8.83
CA ALA A 44 -4.23 7.33 7.87
C ALA A 44 -4.96 7.92 6.65
N TYR A 45 -4.50 9.08 6.16
CA TYR A 45 -5.10 9.81 5.03
C TYR A 45 -5.39 8.92 3.82
N LEU A 46 -4.47 8.02 3.45
CA LEU A 46 -4.69 7.09 2.34
C LEU A 46 -5.96 6.26 2.53
N TRP A 47 -6.16 5.70 3.73
CA TRP A 47 -7.35 4.92 4.06
C TRP A 47 -8.61 5.79 4.05
N LYS A 48 -8.55 7.00 4.61
CA LYS A 48 -9.70 7.90 4.73
C LYS A 48 -10.12 8.55 3.41
N LYS A 49 -9.16 8.85 2.52
CA LYS A 49 -9.36 9.75 1.38
C LYS A 49 -8.99 9.16 0.02
N LYS A 50 -8.14 8.13 -0.06
CA LYS A 50 -7.62 7.58 -1.33
C LYS A 50 -8.01 6.13 -1.63
N THR A 51 -8.91 5.56 -0.83
CA THR A 51 -9.50 4.24 -1.10
C THR A 51 -10.92 4.36 -1.64
N TYR A 52 -11.36 3.34 -2.39
CA TYR A 52 -12.74 3.20 -2.85
C TYR A 52 -13.67 2.73 -1.73
N ASP A 53 -14.98 2.87 -1.93
CA ASP A 53 -15.96 2.80 -0.84
C ASP A 53 -16.25 1.38 -0.39
N ARG A 54 -16.31 0.44 -1.32
CA ARG A 54 -16.54 -0.97 -1.04
C ARG A 54 -15.36 -1.72 -0.42
N LEU A 55 -14.21 -1.06 -0.24
CA LEU A 55 -12.98 -1.72 0.19
C LEU A 55 -13.22 -2.49 1.49
N ASN A 56 -12.83 -3.75 1.49
CA ASN A 56 -12.75 -4.60 2.66
C ASN A 56 -11.33 -5.11 2.80
N LEU A 57 -10.86 -5.28 4.04
CA LEU A 57 -9.58 -5.93 4.27
C LEU A 57 -9.63 -7.35 3.73
N HIS A 58 -8.63 -7.70 2.92
CA HIS A 58 -8.54 -9.04 2.37
C HIS A 58 -8.00 -10.06 3.38
N LEU A 59 -7.26 -9.60 4.38
CA LEU A 59 -6.73 -10.43 5.45
C LEU A 59 -7.69 -10.48 6.63
N ALA A 60 -7.64 -11.60 7.36
CA ALA A 60 -8.44 -11.75 8.56
C ALA A 60 -7.93 -10.87 9.70
N LYS A 61 -8.83 -10.53 10.64
CA LYS A 61 -8.56 -9.65 11.78
C LYS A 61 -7.31 -10.04 12.57
N ASP A 62 -7.02 -11.34 12.68
CA ASP A 62 -5.86 -11.89 13.40
C ASP A 62 -4.51 -11.36 12.85
N PHE A 63 -4.50 -10.88 11.60
CA PHE A 63 -3.33 -10.33 10.92
C PHE A 63 -3.41 -8.82 10.70
N CYS A 64 -4.38 -8.14 11.32
CA CYS A 64 -4.71 -6.74 11.06
C CYS A 64 -4.73 -5.87 12.32
N SER A 65 -4.13 -6.30 13.44
CA SER A 65 -3.98 -5.49 14.65
C SER A 65 -2.61 -4.79 14.69
N LEU A 66 -2.61 -3.55 15.19
CA LEU A 66 -1.42 -2.80 15.56
C LEU A 66 -0.93 -3.21 16.98
N PRO A 67 0.34 -2.93 17.34
CA PRO A 67 0.89 -3.32 18.63
C PRO A 67 0.05 -2.85 19.81
N PHE A 68 -0.07 -3.71 20.83
CA PHE A 68 -0.78 -3.43 22.09
C PHE A 68 -2.31 -3.24 21.98
N MET A 69 -2.92 -3.39 20.80
CA MET A 69 -4.36 -3.25 20.65
C MET A 69 -4.94 -4.36 19.73
N PRO A 70 -5.06 -5.61 20.21
CA PRO A 70 -5.65 -6.69 19.44
C PRO A 70 -7.13 -6.45 19.16
N HIS A 71 -7.65 -7.09 18.11
CA HIS A 71 -9.09 -7.04 17.79
C HIS A 71 -9.92 -7.81 18.80
N THR A 72 -11.14 -7.33 19.04
CA THR A 72 -12.09 -7.98 19.95
C THR A 72 -12.71 -9.25 19.34
N THR A 73 -13.32 -10.09 20.17
CA THR A 73 -14.08 -11.26 19.70
C THR A 73 -15.24 -10.86 18.80
N SER A 74 -15.91 -9.73 19.09
CA SER A 74 -17.01 -9.17 18.29
C SER A 74 -16.59 -8.58 16.94
N THR A 75 -15.30 -8.28 16.74
CA THR A 75 -14.81 -7.77 15.45
C THR A 75 -15.03 -8.81 14.35
N PRO A 76 -15.59 -8.46 13.18
CA PRO A 76 -15.75 -9.39 12.07
C PRO A 76 -14.42 -10.00 11.61
N LYS A 77 -14.47 -11.22 11.06
CA LYS A 77 -13.27 -11.90 10.54
C LYS A 77 -12.58 -11.04 9.48
N TYR A 78 -13.33 -10.40 8.59
CA TYR A 78 -12.83 -9.47 7.57
C TYR A 78 -13.50 -8.12 7.78
N MET A 79 -12.71 -7.10 8.13
CA MET A 79 -13.22 -5.76 8.39
C MET A 79 -13.45 -4.99 7.10
N SER A 80 -14.50 -4.18 7.07
CA SER A 80 -14.67 -3.11 6.09
C SER A 80 -13.63 -2.01 6.28
N LYS A 81 -13.46 -1.17 5.25
CA LYS A 81 -12.67 0.07 5.34
C LYS A 81 -13.05 0.91 6.56
N ASN A 82 -14.34 1.11 6.80
CA ASN A 82 -14.83 2.00 7.84
C ASN A 82 -14.51 1.46 9.24
N GLU A 83 -14.68 0.15 9.46
CA GLU A 83 -14.29 -0.49 10.73
C GLU A 83 -12.79 -0.37 10.98
N PHE A 84 -11.96 -0.55 9.95
CA PHE A 84 -10.53 -0.38 10.08
C PHE A 84 -10.14 1.08 10.37
N ILE A 85 -10.77 2.06 9.73
CA ILE A 85 -10.56 3.48 10.03
C ILE A 85 -10.93 3.80 11.49
N GLN A 86 -12.08 3.31 11.97
CA GLN A 86 -12.51 3.48 13.36
C GLN A 86 -11.51 2.84 14.34
N TYR A 87 -10.95 1.68 13.99
CA TYR A 87 -9.88 1.04 14.75
C TYR A 87 -8.64 1.93 14.83
N LEU A 88 -8.20 2.53 13.71
CA LEU A 88 -7.05 3.43 13.69
C LEU A 88 -7.29 4.73 14.48
N ASP A 89 -8.50 5.29 14.41
CA ASP A 89 -8.86 6.49 15.17
C ASP A 89 -8.84 6.22 16.68
N LYS A 90 -9.40 5.09 17.12
CA LYS A 90 -9.31 4.63 18.51
C LYS A 90 -7.86 4.37 18.95
N TYR A 91 -7.02 3.86 18.04
CA TYR A 91 -5.61 3.61 18.33
C TYR A 91 -4.86 4.92 18.61
N VAL A 92 -5.06 5.93 17.77
CA VAL A 92 -4.46 7.26 17.94
C VAL A 92 -4.88 7.90 19.26
N GLU A 93 -6.17 7.81 19.60
CA GLU A 93 -6.72 8.31 20.86
C GLU A 93 -6.13 7.56 22.07
N HIS A 94 -6.18 6.22 22.06
CA HIS A 94 -5.74 5.38 23.16
C HIS A 94 -4.26 5.60 23.53
N PHE A 95 -3.39 5.73 22.52
CA PHE A 95 -1.96 5.96 22.74
C PHE A 95 -1.57 7.45 22.76
N SER A 96 -2.55 8.36 22.78
CA SER A 96 -2.36 9.81 22.83
C SER A 96 -1.39 10.35 21.78
N ILE A 97 -1.44 9.79 20.57
CA ILE A 97 -0.54 10.15 19.47
C ILE A 97 -1.01 11.48 18.89
N LYS A 98 -0.10 12.46 18.83
CA LYS A 98 -0.40 13.81 18.33
C LYS A 98 0.52 14.16 17.16
N PRO A 99 0.19 13.75 15.93
CA PRO A 99 0.98 14.14 14.77
C PRO A 99 0.88 15.64 14.52
N LYS A 100 1.97 16.22 14.03
CA LYS A 100 1.98 17.55 13.46
C LYS A 100 1.53 17.46 12.01
N PHE A 101 0.27 17.78 11.78
CA PHE A 101 -0.35 17.77 10.45
C PHE A 101 0.15 18.92 9.58
N LYS A 102 -0.17 18.84 8.28
CA LYS A 102 0.22 19.84 7.28
C LYS A 102 1.72 20.14 7.30
N THR A 103 2.56 19.16 7.65
CA THR A 103 4.01 19.30 7.74
C THR A 103 4.67 18.36 6.73
N CYS A 104 5.14 18.93 5.61
CA CYS A 104 5.77 18.18 4.53
C CYS A 104 7.28 18.10 4.75
N VAL A 105 7.82 16.90 4.94
CA VAL A 105 9.29 16.70 4.92
C VAL A 105 9.78 16.86 3.48
N GLU A 106 10.69 17.81 3.27
CA GLU A 106 11.25 18.13 1.94
C GLU A 106 12.67 17.57 1.78
N LEU A 107 13.42 17.44 2.88
CA LEU A 107 14.78 16.92 2.86
C LEU A 107 15.16 16.32 4.21
N ALA A 108 15.77 15.14 4.23
CA ALA A 108 16.42 14.55 5.39
C ALA A 108 17.83 14.07 5.03
N PHE A 109 18.81 14.40 5.87
CA PHE A 109 20.20 13.98 5.71
C PHE A 109 20.89 13.84 7.07
N PHE A 110 21.88 12.97 7.14
CA PHE A 110 22.69 12.81 8.35
C PHE A 110 23.82 13.85 8.37
N ASN A 111 23.90 14.64 9.44
CA ASN A 111 25.01 15.55 9.68
C ASN A 111 26.06 14.82 10.54
N SER A 112 27.17 14.43 9.92
CA SER A 112 28.27 13.73 10.60
C SER A 112 29.00 14.57 11.64
N GLU A 113 29.02 15.90 11.50
CA GLU A 113 29.63 16.80 12.48
C GLU A 113 28.80 16.89 13.76
N GLU A 114 27.47 16.91 13.62
CA GLU A 114 26.53 16.95 14.76
C GLU A 114 26.18 15.55 15.29
N GLY A 115 26.46 14.49 14.54
CA GLY A 115 26.04 13.12 14.86
C GLY A 115 24.52 12.95 14.87
N LYS A 116 23.78 13.78 14.12
CA LYS A 116 22.31 13.84 14.13
C LYS A 116 21.73 13.91 12.71
N TRP A 117 20.52 13.42 12.56
CA TRP A 117 19.69 13.66 11.37
C TRP A 117 19.14 15.07 11.39
N ASN A 118 19.25 15.77 10.26
CA ASN A 118 18.58 17.04 10.02
C ASN A 118 17.41 16.81 9.06
N VAL A 119 16.19 16.99 9.57
CA VAL A 119 14.93 16.84 8.83
C VAL A 119 14.36 18.22 8.57
N LYS A 120 14.42 18.67 7.32
CA LYS A 120 13.81 19.92 6.86
C LYS A 120 12.38 19.65 6.44
N SER A 121 11.46 20.40 7.03
CA SER A 121 10.04 20.34 6.72
C SER A 121 9.45 21.71 6.47
N ARG A 122 8.38 21.73 5.70
CA ARG A 122 7.56 22.91 5.45
C ARG A 122 6.19 22.74 6.08
N ASP A 123 5.77 23.72 6.85
CA ASP A 123 4.38 23.86 7.25
C ASP A 123 3.58 24.34 6.03
N LEU A 124 2.63 23.53 5.57
CA LEU A 124 1.85 23.76 4.35
C LEU A 124 0.74 24.80 4.53
N ALA A 125 0.43 25.20 5.76
CA ALA A 125 -0.58 26.23 6.03
C ALA A 125 0.04 27.64 6.01
N SER A 126 1.22 27.79 6.62
CA SER A 126 1.95 29.06 6.74
C SER A 126 3.04 29.24 5.66
N GLY A 127 3.59 28.15 5.12
CA GLY A 127 4.76 28.14 4.24
C GLY A 127 6.09 28.17 4.98
N ASP A 128 6.08 28.22 6.32
CA ASP A 128 7.28 28.34 7.16
C ASP A 128 8.17 27.09 7.09
N LEU A 129 9.47 27.32 7.21
CA LEU A 129 10.48 26.26 7.20
C LEU A 129 10.92 25.91 8.62
N GLU A 130 10.92 24.62 8.89
CA GLU A 130 11.31 24.05 10.18
C GLU A 130 12.38 23.00 9.99
N VAL A 131 13.29 22.91 10.96
CA VAL A 131 14.36 21.92 10.96
C VAL A 131 14.32 21.15 12.27
N TYR A 132 14.21 19.83 12.18
CA TYR A 132 14.32 18.92 13.32
C TYR A 132 15.69 18.27 13.30
N ALA A 133 16.45 18.43 14.38
CA ALA A 133 17.70 17.70 14.61
C ALA A 133 17.41 16.52 15.55
N CYS A 134 17.65 15.28 15.11
CA CYS A 134 17.31 14.08 15.88
C CYS A 134 18.35 12.97 15.85
N ASN A 135 18.30 12.12 16.88
CA ASN A 135 19.17 10.95 16.99
C ASN A 135 18.66 9.79 16.14
N PHE A 136 17.34 9.66 16.04
CA PHE A 136 16.69 8.58 15.30
C PHE A 136 15.66 9.13 14.31
N LEU A 137 15.75 8.64 13.07
CA LEU A 137 14.82 8.97 11.99
C LEU A 137 14.08 7.71 11.54
N ILE A 138 12.76 7.74 11.60
CA ILE A 138 11.90 6.64 11.18
C ILE A 138 11.11 7.06 9.95
N LEU A 139 11.29 6.33 8.86
CA LEU A 139 10.48 6.44 7.67
C LEU A 139 9.21 5.60 7.84
N ALA A 140 8.06 6.27 7.84
CA ALA A 140 6.74 5.67 7.89
C ALA A 140 5.80 6.25 6.81
N SER A 141 6.38 6.78 5.73
CA SER A 141 5.67 7.47 4.63
C SER A 141 4.91 6.54 3.68
N GLY A 142 5.04 5.22 3.88
CA GLY A 142 4.35 4.18 3.14
C GLY A 142 4.95 3.89 1.76
N GLU A 143 4.80 2.64 1.32
CA GLU A 143 5.21 2.19 -0.02
C GLU A 143 4.24 2.65 -1.13
N ASN A 144 2.97 2.84 -0.78
CA ASN A 144 1.90 3.22 -1.71
C ASN A 144 1.61 4.72 -1.63
N ASN A 145 2.54 5.54 -2.11
CA ASN A 145 2.43 6.99 -1.98
C ASN A 145 1.87 7.62 -3.26
N GLU A 146 2.63 7.59 -4.35
CA GLU A 146 2.27 8.26 -5.60
C GLU A 146 1.72 7.24 -6.61
N GLY A 147 0.48 7.44 -7.08
CA GLY A 147 -0.12 6.57 -8.09
C GLY A 147 0.70 6.56 -9.38
N TYR A 148 0.91 5.38 -9.95
CA TYR A 148 1.72 5.24 -11.16
C TYR A 148 0.85 5.10 -12.39
N ILE A 149 0.80 6.13 -13.23
CA ILE A 149 0.24 6.03 -14.59
C ILE A 149 1.43 5.85 -15.57
N PRO A 150 1.52 4.71 -16.28
CA PRO A 150 2.59 4.48 -17.25
C PRO A 150 2.47 5.43 -18.44
N LYS A 151 3.61 5.78 -19.03
CA LYS A 151 3.62 6.48 -20.32
C LYS A 151 3.17 5.49 -21.40
N LEU A 152 2.05 5.76 -22.05
CA LEU A 152 1.51 4.99 -23.18
C LEU A 152 1.45 5.90 -24.40
N VAL A 153 1.63 5.33 -25.58
CA VAL A 153 1.57 6.08 -26.85
C VAL A 153 0.16 6.63 -27.04
N GLY A 154 0.05 7.96 -27.20
CA GLY A 154 -1.22 8.64 -27.49
C GLY A 154 -2.16 8.80 -26.30
N ILE A 155 -1.73 8.51 -25.07
CA ILE A 155 -2.55 8.68 -23.86
C ILE A 155 -3.07 10.13 -23.70
N GLU A 156 -2.28 11.11 -24.13
CA GLU A 156 -2.62 12.53 -24.10
C GLU A 156 -3.73 12.93 -25.09
N LYS A 157 -4.01 12.07 -26.09
CA LYS A 157 -5.07 12.28 -27.08
C LYS A 157 -6.41 11.74 -26.63
N PHE A 158 -6.45 10.94 -25.56
CA PHE A 158 -7.69 10.33 -25.11
C PHE A 158 -8.66 11.40 -24.62
N GLU A 159 -9.85 11.43 -25.20
CA GLU A 159 -10.88 12.43 -24.92
C GLU A 159 -11.83 12.01 -23.77
N GLY A 160 -11.67 10.79 -23.25
CA GLY A 160 -12.42 10.29 -22.10
C GLY A 160 -11.74 10.59 -20.78
N GLU A 161 -12.34 10.10 -19.68
CA GLU A 161 -11.76 10.28 -18.36
C GLU A 161 -10.57 9.35 -18.12
N ILE A 162 -9.46 9.89 -17.62
CA ILE A 162 -8.33 9.10 -17.13
C ILE A 162 -8.15 9.35 -15.65
N ILE A 163 -8.21 8.29 -14.84
CA ILE A 163 -7.89 8.36 -13.42
C ILE A 163 -6.95 7.23 -12.99
N HIS A 164 -6.25 7.44 -11.89
CA HIS A 164 -5.59 6.35 -11.16
C HIS A 164 -6.57 5.74 -10.15
N SER A 165 -6.35 4.47 -9.78
CA SER A 165 -7.16 3.74 -8.80
C SER A 165 -7.30 4.44 -7.44
N SER A 166 -6.37 5.33 -7.07
CA SER A 166 -6.43 6.15 -5.85
C SER A 166 -7.55 7.18 -5.84
N ASP A 167 -8.02 7.59 -7.02
CA ASP A 167 -9.06 8.60 -7.19
C ASP A 167 -10.42 7.96 -7.55
N TYR A 168 -10.46 6.64 -7.76
CA TYR A 168 -11.70 5.87 -7.88
C TYR A 168 -12.42 5.76 -6.53
N LYS A 169 -13.75 5.90 -6.55
CA LYS A 169 -14.61 5.78 -5.36
C LYS A 169 -15.66 4.69 -5.44
N SER A 170 -16.42 4.69 -6.53
CA SER A 170 -17.54 3.78 -6.75
C SER A 170 -17.81 3.64 -8.24
N GLY A 171 -18.30 2.46 -8.64
CA GLY A 171 -18.75 2.19 -10.00
C GLY A 171 -19.97 3.01 -10.42
N GLN A 172 -20.73 3.58 -9.47
CA GLN A 172 -21.96 4.33 -9.73
C GLN A 172 -21.79 5.46 -10.78
N LYS A 173 -20.65 6.15 -10.78
CA LYS A 173 -20.35 7.24 -11.74
C LYS A 173 -20.25 6.74 -13.20
N TYR A 174 -20.09 5.43 -13.38
CA TYR A 174 -19.78 4.77 -14.63
C TYR A 174 -20.90 3.84 -15.12
N GLU A 175 -22.09 3.92 -14.54
CA GLU A 175 -23.27 3.18 -15.02
C GLU A 175 -23.45 3.36 -16.54
N GLU A 176 -23.67 2.24 -17.24
CA GLU A 176 -23.80 2.13 -18.71
C GLU A 176 -22.58 2.62 -19.55
N LYS A 177 -21.46 2.97 -18.91
CA LYS A 177 -20.24 3.40 -19.63
C LYS A 177 -19.32 2.24 -19.99
N ASN A 178 -18.58 2.40 -21.09
CA ASN A 178 -17.47 1.52 -21.43
C ASN A 178 -16.23 1.93 -20.63
N VAL A 179 -15.79 1.09 -19.70
CA VAL A 179 -14.67 1.42 -18.80
C VAL A 179 -13.55 0.40 -18.92
N LEU A 180 -12.35 0.88 -19.23
CA LEU A 180 -11.13 0.08 -19.24
C LEU A 180 -10.39 0.18 -17.91
N VAL A 181 -10.20 -0.92 -17.22
CA VAL A 181 -9.33 -1.01 -16.05
C VAL A 181 -7.96 -1.54 -16.48
N VAL A 182 -6.91 -0.76 -16.27
CA VAL A 182 -5.54 -1.13 -16.65
C VAL A 182 -4.80 -1.70 -15.45
N GLY A 183 -4.54 -3.00 -15.47
CA GLY A 183 -3.80 -3.71 -14.43
C GLY A 183 -4.67 -4.71 -13.67
N SER A 184 -4.14 -5.91 -13.47
CA SER A 184 -4.84 -7.07 -12.93
C SER A 184 -4.50 -7.37 -11.47
N GLY A 185 -3.98 -6.39 -10.74
CA GLY A 185 -3.74 -6.51 -9.30
C GLY A 185 -5.04 -6.49 -8.49
N ASN A 186 -4.92 -6.59 -7.16
CA ASN A 186 -6.07 -6.57 -6.24
C ASN A 186 -7.02 -5.38 -6.50
N SER A 187 -6.49 -4.15 -6.61
CA SER A 187 -7.32 -2.98 -6.92
C SER A 187 -8.01 -3.09 -8.28
N GLY A 188 -7.32 -3.55 -9.33
CA GLY A 188 -7.89 -3.62 -10.67
C GLY A 188 -9.03 -4.62 -10.78
N MET A 189 -8.86 -5.81 -10.23
CA MET A 189 -9.91 -6.83 -10.18
C MET A 189 -11.10 -6.39 -9.34
N GLU A 190 -10.84 -5.72 -8.21
CA GLU A 190 -11.91 -5.22 -7.34
C GLU A 190 -12.69 -4.05 -7.97
N ILE A 191 -12.01 -3.15 -8.69
CA ILE A 191 -12.63 -2.06 -9.44
C ILE A 191 -13.45 -2.60 -10.62
N ALA A 192 -12.90 -3.54 -11.40
CA ALA A 192 -13.63 -4.15 -12.52
C ALA A 192 -14.92 -4.86 -12.05
N PHE A 193 -14.86 -5.55 -10.91
CA PHE A 193 -16.04 -6.15 -10.29
C PHE A 193 -17.05 -5.10 -9.83
N ASP A 194 -16.60 -3.99 -9.23
CA ASP A 194 -17.50 -2.93 -8.78
C ASP A 194 -18.22 -2.26 -9.95
N LEU A 195 -17.47 -1.88 -11.00
CA LEU A 195 -18.01 -1.35 -12.25
C LEU A 195 -19.09 -2.27 -12.84
N SER A 196 -18.80 -3.57 -12.93
CA SER A 196 -19.76 -4.57 -13.44
C SER A 196 -21.02 -4.69 -12.57
N ASN A 197 -20.93 -4.49 -11.25
CA ASN A 197 -22.11 -4.49 -10.37
C ASN A 197 -22.96 -3.23 -10.48
N TYR A 198 -22.37 -2.12 -10.91
CA TYR A 198 -23.08 -0.86 -11.18
C TYR A 198 -23.51 -0.70 -12.65
N GLY A 199 -23.50 -1.79 -13.44
CA GLY A 199 -24.00 -1.77 -14.83
C GLY A 199 -23.01 -1.21 -15.86
N SER A 200 -21.76 -0.93 -15.50
CA SER A 200 -20.75 -0.54 -16.48
C SER A 200 -20.35 -1.71 -17.39
N HIS A 201 -20.04 -1.42 -18.65
CA HIS A 201 -19.37 -2.34 -19.56
C HIS A 201 -17.86 -2.38 -19.26
N ALA A 202 -17.50 -3.17 -18.25
CA ALA A 202 -16.14 -3.23 -17.74
C ALA A 202 -15.23 -4.13 -18.60
N SER A 203 -14.05 -3.62 -18.95
CA SER A 203 -12.95 -4.40 -19.51
C SER A 203 -11.72 -4.28 -18.60
N ILE A 204 -10.89 -5.32 -18.53
CA ILE A 204 -9.67 -5.33 -17.72
C ILE A 204 -8.47 -5.81 -18.53
N VAL A 205 -7.37 -5.05 -18.46
CA VAL A 205 -6.09 -5.42 -19.07
C VAL A 205 -5.33 -6.36 -18.14
N VAL A 206 -5.05 -7.56 -18.64
CA VAL A 206 -4.25 -8.57 -17.94
C VAL A 206 -3.01 -8.88 -18.80
N ARG A 207 -1.88 -8.28 -18.43
CA ARG A 207 -0.61 -8.48 -19.15
C ARG A 207 0.28 -9.56 -18.53
N SER A 208 0.33 -9.60 -17.20
CA SER A 208 1.29 -10.43 -16.46
C SER A 208 0.58 -11.56 -15.73
N PRO A 209 1.26 -12.71 -15.55
CA PRO A 209 0.70 -13.82 -14.79
C PRO A 209 0.37 -13.42 -13.35
N ILE A 210 -0.80 -13.84 -12.87
CA ILE A 210 -1.29 -13.60 -11.51
C ILE A 210 -1.84 -14.87 -10.90
N HIS A 211 -1.66 -15.05 -9.59
CA HIS A 211 -2.42 -16.03 -8.82
C HIS A 211 -3.74 -15.42 -8.36
N VAL A 212 -4.82 -16.19 -8.41
CA VAL A 212 -6.13 -15.79 -7.90
C VAL A 212 -6.57 -16.74 -6.80
N LEU A 213 -6.82 -16.21 -5.61
CA LEU A 213 -7.16 -16.96 -4.40
C LEU A 213 -8.43 -16.39 -3.75
N THR A 214 -9.08 -17.19 -2.91
CA THR A 214 -10.13 -16.69 -2.00
C THR A 214 -9.50 -16.19 -0.69
N ARG A 215 -10.25 -15.37 0.08
CA ARG A 215 -9.81 -14.92 1.41
C ARG A 215 -9.52 -16.07 2.37
N ASP A 216 -10.29 -17.16 2.28
CA ASP A 216 -10.09 -18.34 3.14
C ASP A 216 -8.84 -19.12 2.75
N MET A 217 -8.54 -19.25 1.45
CA MET A 217 -7.28 -19.85 0.98
C MET A 217 -6.08 -19.07 1.54
N VAL A 218 -6.12 -17.74 1.47
CA VAL A 218 -5.05 -16.89 2.03
C VAL A 218 -4.96 -17.05 3.54
N HIS A 219 -6.08 -17.05 4.25
CA HIS A 219 -6.10 -17.26 5.70
C HIS A 219 -5.44 -18.61 6.07
N ILE A 220 -5.86 -19.71 5.44
CA ILE A 220 -5.31 -21.05 5.70
C ILE A 220 -3.81 -21.09 5.37
N ALA A 221 -3.40 -20.52 4.24
CA ALA A 221 -1.98 -20.41 3.88
C ALA A 221 -1.19 -19.68 4.98
N MET A 222 -1.69 -18.55 5.47
CA MET A 222 -1.02 -17.78 6.52
C MET A 222 -0.90 -18.53 7.84
N LEU A 223 -1.92 -19.29 8.25
CA LEU A 223 -1.84 -20.14 9.44
C LEU A 223 -0.80 -21.26 9.28
N MET A 224 -0.72 -21.86 8.09
CA MET A 224 0.20 -22.95 7.80
C MET A 224 1.67 -22.51 7.74
N LEU A 225 1.97 -21.24 7.44
CA LEU A 225 3.36 -20.73 7.32
C LEU A 225 4.21 -20.95 8.58
N LYS A 226 3.57 -21.08 9.75
CA LYS A 226 4.27 -21.34 11.01
C LYS A 226 4.74 -22.80 11.15
N TYR A 227 4.13 -23.73 10.43
CA TYR A 227 4.26 -25.17 10.68
C TYR A 227 4.68 -25.97 9.45
N ILE A 228 4.51 -25.44 8.25
CA ILE A 228 4.62 -26.17 6.99
C ILE A 228 5.58 -25.45 6.02
N PRO A 229 6.45 -26.16 5.29
CA PRO A 229 7.29 -25.56 4.26
C PRO A 229 6.49 -24.87 3.15
N VAL A 230 7.01 -23.74 2.66
CA VAL A 230 6.36 -22.90 1.63
C VAL A 230 6.00 -23.69 0.37
N SER A 231 6.86 -24.60 -0.10
CA SER A 231 6.62 -25.39 -1.31
C SER A 231 5.40 -26.31 -1.21
N LEU A 232 5.15 -26.88 -0.03
CA LEU A 232 3.97 -27.72 0.21
C LEU A 232 2.70 -26.86 0.28
N ILE A 233 2.76 -25.73 0.99
CA ILE A 233 1.65 -24.75 1.06
C ILE A 233 1.27 -24.31 -0.35
N ASP A 234 2.27 -23.90 -1.15
CA ASP A 234 2.07 -23.46 -2.52
C ASP A 234 1.41 -24.52 -3.39
N THR A 235 1.86 -25.76 -3.29
CA THR A 235 1.28 -26.88 -4.06
C THR A 235 -0.18 -27.11 -3.70
N VAL A 236 -0.50 -27.13 -2.41
CA VAL A 236 -1.87 -27.37 -1.91
C VAL A 236 -2.78 -26.21 -2.31
N ILE A 237 -2.35 -24.97 -2.08
CA ILE A 237 -3.14 -23.77 -2.36
C ILE A 237 -3.34 -23.60 -3.87
N ALA A 238 -2.32 -23.81 -4.71
CA ALA A 238 -2.45 -23.72 -6.16
C ALA A 238 -3.42 -24.77 -6.72
N LYS A 239 -3.36 -26.02 -6.22
CA LYS A 239 -4.32 -27.07 -6.61
C LYS A 239 -5.75 -26.70 -6.19
N TYR A 240 -5.93 -26.19 -4.97
CA TYR A 240 -7.24 -25.78 -4.50
C TYR A 240 -7.80 -24.59 -5.30
N ALA A 241 -6.95 -23.61 -5.63
CA ALA A 241 -7.32 -22.50 -6.50
C ALA A 241 -7.73 -22.97 -7.90
N LYS A 242 -6.97 -23.88 -8.51
CA LYS A 242 -7.32 -24.47 -9.82
C LYS A 242 -8.64 -25.24 -9.77
N PHE A 243 -8.92 -25.96 -8.68
CA PHE A 243 -10.21 -26.63 -8.49
C PHE A 243 -11.37 -25.62 -8.38
N LYS A 244 -11.20 -24.53 -7.62
CA LYS A 244 -12.24 -23.52 -7.41
C LYS A 244 -12.51 -22.67 -8.67
N PHE A 245 -11.45 -22.23 -9.34
CA PHE A 245 -11.56 -21.24 -10.41
C PHE A 245 -11.47 -21.85 -11.82
N GLY A 246 -10.97 -23.08 -11.97
CA GLY A 246 -10.72 -23.70 -13.27
C GLY A 246 -9.42 -23.22 -13.91
N ASN A 247 -9.29 -23.42 -15.22
CA ASN A 247 -8.13 -22.96 -15.98
C ASN A 247 -8.29 -21.48 -16.38
N LEU A 248 -7.75 -20.57 -15.58
CA LEU A 248 -7.85 -19.13 -15.81
C LEU A 248 -7.13 -18.65 -17.09
N ALA A 249 -6.18 -19.43 -17.62
CA ALA A 249 -5.50 -19.08 -18.87
C ALA A 249 -6.47 -19.07 -20.07
N GLU A 250 -7.50 -19.93 -20.06
CA GLU A 250 -8.57 -19.95 -21.07
C GLU A 250 -9.43 -18.68 -21.05
N LEU A 251 -9.40 -17.94 -19.94
CA LEU A 251 -10.07 -16.64 -19.76
C LEU A 251 -9.14 -15.45 -20.02
N GLY A 252 -7.94 -15.68 -20.57
CA GLY A 252 -6.94 -14.63 -20.80
C GLY A 252 -6.16 -14.20 -19.54
N ILE A 253 -6.21 -14.99 -18.46
CA ILE A 253 -5.52 -14.69 -17.20
C ILE A 253 -4.40 -15.72 -16.98
N PRO A 254 -3.18 -15.46 -17.47
CA PRO A 254 -2.07 -16.38 -17.30
C PRO A 254 -1.73 -16.57 -15.82
N GLN A 255 -1.29 -17.77 -15.46
CA GLN A 255 -0.92 -18.14 -14.08
C GLN A 255 0.61 -18.28 -13.97
N PRO A 256 1.25 -17.81 -12.89
CA PRO A 256 2.69 -18.00 -12.67
C PRO A 256 3.05 -19.49 -12.49
N GLU A 257 4.27 -19.87 -12.88
CA GLU A 257 4.81 -21.22 -12.65
C GLU A 257 5.14 -21.47 -11.17
N GLU A 258 5.74 -20.47 -10.51
CA GLU A 258 6.00 -20.47 -9.07
C GLU A 258 4.70 -20.34 -8.28
N GLY A 259 4.63 -20.93 -7.08
CA GLY A 259 3.45 -20.86 -6.23
C GLY A 259 3.16 -19.47 -5.63
N PRO A 260 1.93 -19.24 -5.13
CA PRO A 260 1.47 -17.91 -4.72
C PRO A 260 2.27 -17.28 -3.57
N ILE A 261 2.70 -18.06 -2.59
CA ILE A 261 3.53 -17.58 -1.49
C ILE A 261 4.97 -17.37 -1.95
N SER A 262 5.52 -18.29 -2.74
CA SER A 262 6.87 -18.13 -3.31
C SER A 262 6.98 -16.85 -4.14
N VAL A 263 6.02 -16.59 -5.03
CA VAL A 263 5.95 -15.35 -5.82
C VAL A 263 5.86 -14.10 -4.93
N LYS A 264 5.12 -14.16 -3.83
CA LYS A 264 5.04 -13.05 -2.87
C LYS A 264 6.40 -12.78 -2.21
N ILE A 265 7.11 -13.84 -1.80
CA ILE A 265 8.42 -13.72 -1.15
C ILE A 265 9.49 -13.23 -2.14
N SER A 266 9.57 -13.85 -3.31
CA SER A 266 10.64 -13.59 -4.28
C SER A 266 10.44 -12.30 -5.08
N LYS A 267 9.18 -11.99 -5.47
CA LYS A 267 8.86 -10.87 -6.37
C LYS A 267 8.04 -9.77 -5.69
N GLY A 268 7.66 -9.93 -4.43
CA GLY A 268 6.82 -8.98 -3.71
C GLY A 268 5.39 -8.87 -4.26
N ARG A 269 4.97 -9.79 -5.14
CA ARG A 269 3.65 -9.77 -5.77
C ARG A 269 2.67 -10.64 -4.99
N SER A 270 1.69 -10.01 -4.38
CA SER A 270 0.63 -10.74 -3.67
C SER A 270 -0.35 -11.37 -4.66
N PRO A 271 -0.93 -12.54 -4.34
CA PRO A 271 -2.05 -13.07 -5.11
C PRO A 271 -3.22 -12.08 -5.10
N VAL A 272 -4.00 -12.09 -6.18
CA VAL A 272 -5.30 -11.44 -6.23
C VAL A 272 -6.25 -12.21 -5.34
N ILE A 273 -6.96 -11.50 -4.48
CA ILE A 273 -7.97 -12.06 -3.59
C ILE A 273 -9.32 -11.77 -4.23
N ASP A 274 -9.84 -12.78 -4.91
CA ASP A 274 -11.09 -12.66 -5.66
C ASP A 274 -12.28 -12.45 -4.73
N VAL A 275 -13.12 -11.50 -5.11
CA VAL A 275 -14.38 -11.15 -4.43
C VAL A 275 -15.58 -11.30 -5.37
N GLY A 276 -15.43 -12.06 -6.46
CA GLY A 276 -16.45 -12.32 -7.49
C GLY A 276 -16.10 -11.81 -8.89
N ALA A 277 -14.92 -11.21 -9.10
CA ALA A 277 -14.49 -10.73 -10.41
C ALA A 277 -14.37 -11.89 -11.41
N ILE A 278 -13.83 -13.03 -10.97
CA ILE A 278 -13.67 -14.21 -11.82
C ILE A 278 -15.03 -14.74 -12.31
N ASP A 279 -16.05 -14.77 -11.45
CA ASP A 279 -17.38 -15.24 -11.86
C ASP A 279 -18.01 -14.30 -12.90
N LYS A 280 -17.82 -12.99 -12.74
CA LYS A 280 -18.24 -11.98 -13.73
C LYS A 280 -17.51 -12.14 -15.07
N ILE A 281 -16.21 -12.46 -15.04
CA ILE A 281 -15.41 -12.75 -16.25
C ILE A 281 -15.94 -14.01 -16.95
N LYS A 282 -16.21 -15.09 -16.21
CA LYS A 282 -16.77 -16.33 -16.76
C LYS A 282 -18.14 -16.13 -17.42
N LEU A 283 -18.95 -15.22 -16.87
CA LEU A 283 -20.25 -14.85 -17.43
C LEU A 283 -20.14 -13.84 -18.60
N GLY A 284 -18.94 -13.41 -18.98
CA GLY A 284 -18.73 -12.41 -20.04
C GLY A 284 -19.12 -10.98 -19.64
N GLN A 285 -19.40 -10.73 -18.35
CA GLN A 285 -19.79 -9.41 -17.85
C GLN A 285 -18.59 -8.49 -17.61
N ILE A 286 -17.38 -9.06 -17.54
CA ILE A 286 -16.11 -8.33 -17.56
C ILE A 286 -15.27 -8.93 -18.68
N LYS A 287 -14.84 -8.12 -19.64
CA LYS A 287 -13.99 -8.57 -20.74
C LYS A 287 -12.51 -8.52 -20.35
N VAL A 288 -11.77 -9.60 -20.56
CA VAL A 288 -10.31 -9.63 -20.37
C VAL A 288 -9.63 -9.26 -21.68
N LEU A 289 -8.71 -8.29 -21.63
CA LEU A 289 -7.98 -7.76 -22.78
C LEU A 289 -6.47 -7.87 -22.56
N PRO A 290 -5.65 -8.01 -23.62
CA PRO A 290 -4.21 -8.06 -23.51
C PRO A 290 -3.62 -6.66 -23.26
N GLY A 291 -2.30 -6.50 -23.36
CA GLY A 291 -1.64 -5.21 -23.18
C GLY A 291 -2.10 -4.17 -24.20
N ILE A 292 -1.87 -2.90 -23.87
CA ILE A 292 -2.22 -1.74 -24.71
C ILE A 292 -1.02 -1.41 -25.59
N SER A 293 -1.27 -1.28 -26.89
CA SER A 293 -0.29 -0.86 -27.89
C SER A 293 -0.32 0.66 -28.09
N GLU A 294 -1.49 1.22 -28.33
CA GLU A 294 -1.72 2.65 -28.59
C GLU A 294 -3.07 3.09 -28.03
N ILE A 295 -3.15 4.35 -27.61
CA ILE A 295 -4.41 5.04 -27.29
C ILE A 295 -4.62 6.15 -28.32
N ARG A 296 -5.82 6.19 -28.89
CA ARG A 296 -6.33 7.25 -29.78
C ARG A 296 -7.45 8.01 -29.05
N GLU A 297 -8.23 8.83 -29.75
CA GLU A 297 -9.23 9.74 -29.16
C GLU A 297 -10.18 9.02 -28.19
N ARG A 298 -10.98 8.08 -28.68
CA ARG A 298 -11.85 7.23 -27.85
C ARG A 298 -11.53 5.75 -27.96
N THR A 299 -10.55 5.40 -28.78
CA THR A 299 -10.21 4.01 -29.11
C THR A 299 -8.91 3.61 -28.45
N VAL A 300 -8.89 2.43 -27.83
CA VAL A 300 -7.67 1.79 -27.34
C VAL A 300 -7.37 0.59 -28.23
N VAL A 301 -6.14 0.55 -28.73
CA VAL A 301 -5.60 -0.53 -29.57
C VAL A 301 -4.78 -1.47 -28.69
N PHE A 302 -5.07 -2.76 -28.76
CA PHE A 302 -4.43 -3.78 -27.94
C PHE A 302 -3.33 -4.53 -28.69
N ASP A 303 -2.46 -5.22 -27.96
CA ASP A 303 -1.28 -5.92 -28.51
C ASP A 303 -1.63 -7.01 -29.54
N ASN A 304 -2.87 -7.51 -29.51
CA ASN A 304 -3.39 -8.48 -30.48
C ASN A 304 -4.01 -7.82 -31.72
N GLY A 305 -4.01 -6.49 -31.82
CA GLY A 305 -4.61 -5.72 -32.90
C GLY A 305 -6.09 -5.41 -32.72
N ASP A 306 -6.75 -5.89 -31.65
CA ASP A 306 -8.14 -5.53 -31.38
C ASP A 306 -8.25 -4.05 -31.02
N GLU A 307 -9.37 -3.43 -31.41
CA GLU A 307 -9.69 -2.04 -31.10
C GLU A 307 -11.03 -1.96 -30.37
N HIS A 308 -11.08 -1.21 -29.26
CA HIS A 308 -12.31 -0.97 -28.50
C HIS A 308 -12.43 0.49 -28.10
N GLN A 309 -13.67 0.99 -28.05
CA GLN A 309 -13.97 2.33 -27.58
C GLN A 309 -14.24 2.37 -26.08
N PHE A 310 -13.75 3.40 -25.40
CA PHE A 310 -13.92 3.58 -23.96
C PHE A 310 -14.30 5.02 -23.60
N ASP A 311 -15.13 5.15 -22.56
CA ASP A 311 -15.51 6.42 -21.95
C ASP A 311 -14.56 6.84 -20.84
N ALA A 312 -13.96 5.85 -20.18
CA ALA A 312 -12.99 6.07 -19.11
C ALA A 312 -11.91 4.97 -19.07
N ILE A 313 -10.71 5.37 -18.65
CA ILE A 313 -9.59 4.48 -18.36
C ILE A 313 -9.19 4.67 -16.89
N ILE A 314 -9.23 3.57 -16.13
CA ILE A 314 -8.84 3.53 -14.73
C ILE A 314 -7.53 2.76 -14.60
N PHE A 315 -6.46 3.46 -14.28
CA PHE A 315 -5.15 2.87 -14.06
C PHE A 315 -5.05 2.26 -12.65
N ALA A 316 -5.08 0.93 -12.58
CA ALA A 316 -4.81 0.13 -11.38
C ALA A 316 -3.37 -0.43 -11.41
N THR A 317 -2.42 0.42 -11.81
CA THR A 317 -1.03 0.08 -12.13
C THR A 317 -0.06 0.25 -10.95
N GLY A 318 -0.60 0.36 -9.73
CA GLY A 318 0.17 0.41 -8.49
C GLY A 318 0.72 1.79 -8.17
N TYR A 319 1.68 1.83 -7.25
CA TYR A 319 2.19 3.06 -6.67
C TYR A 319 3.72 3.07 -6.68
N LYS A 320 4.29 4.26 -6.51
CA LYS A 320 5.72 4.48 -6.29
C LYS A 320 5.96 4.91 -4.85
N ASN A 321 7.03 4.35 -4.28
CA ASN A 321 7.67 4.90 -3.10
C ASN A 321 8.39 6.21 -3.48
N VAL A 322 8.24 7.25 -2.66
CA VAL A 322 8.86 8.57 -2.88
C VAL A 322 9.87 8.93 -1.80
N ALA A 323 10.20 8.00 -0.88
CA ALA A 323 11.16 8.22 0.20
C ALA A 323 12.54 8.68 -0.32
N THR A 324 13.02 8.08 -1.42
CA THR A 324 14.31 8.41 -2.05
C THR A 324 14.35 9.80 -2.68
N LYS A 325 13.21 10.49 -2.83
CA LYS A 325 13.17 11.87 -3.35
C LYS A 325 13.59 12.91 -2.32
N TRP A 326 13.40 12.63 -1.03
CA TRP A 326 13.66 13.59 0.07
C TRP A 326 14.68 13.08 1.09
N LEU A 327 14.91 11.77 1.20
CA LEU A 327 16.00 11.22 2.00
C LEU A 327 17.28 11.20 1.15
N LYS A 328 18.42 11.69 1.66
CA LYS A 328 19.71 11.62 0.95
C LYS A 328 20.51 10.36 1.26
N ASP A 329 20.69 10.05 2.55
CA ASP A 329 21.56 8.96 3.00
C ASP A 329 20.79 7.62 3.11
N TYR A 330 20.03 7.27 2.06
CA TYR A 330 19.11 6.12 2.06
C TYR A 330 19.74 4.78 1.71
N SER A 331 20.98 4.76 1.21
CA SER A 331 21.62 3.55 0.65
C SER A 331 21.74 2.38 1.64
N SER A 332 21.70 2.66 2.94
CA SER A 332 21.68 1.62 3.99
C SER A 332 20.33 0.88 4.12
N ILE A 333 19.24 1.43 3.58
CA ILE A 333 17.89 0.85 3.68
C ILE A 333 17.18 0.66 2.34
N PHE A 334 17.54 1.41 1.29
CA PHE A 334 16.89 1.35 -0.02
C PHE A 334 17.89 1.21 -1.17
N LEU A 335 17.50 0.44 -2.19
CA LEU A 335 18.07 0.54 -3.54
C LEU A 335 17.60 1.82 -4.22
N GLU A 336 18.25 2.21 -5.33
CA GLU A 336 17.89 3.41 -6.10
C GLU A 336 16.43 3.39 -6.60
N ASP A 337 15.88 2.21 -6.88
CA ASP A 337 14.49 2.03 -7.31
C ASP A 337 13.46 2.12 -6.16
N GLY A 338 13.94 2.36 -4.92
CA GLY A 338 13.12 2.46 -3.72
C GLY A 338 12.77 1.11 -3.07
N THR A 339 13.36 0.01 -3.54
CA THR A 339 13.20 -1.32 -2.92
C THR A 339 13.93 -1.38 -1.59
N LEU A 340 13.22 -1.82 -0.55
CA LEU A 340 13.79 -1.97 0.80
C LEU A 340 14.82 -3.11 0.83
N ILE A 341 16.02 -2.82 1.31
CA ILE A 341 17.10 -3.77 1.60
C ILE A 341 17.02 -4.24 3.05
N ASN A 342 16.89 -3.28 3.98
CA ASN A 342 16.86 -3.54 5.40
C ASN A 342 15.94 -2.53 6.11
N TRP A 343 15.23 -2.97 7.15
CA TRP A 343 14.39 -2.09 7.97
C TRP A 343 15.23 -1.22 8.92
N LYS A 344 16.44 -1.67 9.27
CA LYS A 344 17.39 -0.93 10.09
C LYS A 344 18.56 -0.46 9.22
N GLY A 345 18.71 0.86 9.15
CA GLY A 345 19.83 1.53 8.48
C GLY A 345 20.95 1.89 9.44
N GLU A 346 21.87 2.70 8.92
CA GLU A 346 22.95 3.28 9.70
C GLU A 346 22.48 4.53 10.46
N ASN A 347 23.27 4.97 11.44
CA ASN A 347 23.11 6.25 12.11
C ASN A 347 21.71 6.51 12.72
N GLY A 348 21.02 5.46 13.19
CA GLY A 348 19.70 5.59 13.79
C GLY A 348 18.54 5.75 12.78
N LEU A 349 18.76 5.38 11.52
CA LEU A 349 17.74 5.34 10.48
C LEU A 349 16.93 4.03 10.53
N TYR A 350 15.60 4.13 10.42
CA TYR A 350 14.71 2.97 10.37
C TYR A 350 13.60 3.14 9.32
N ALA A 351 13.13 2.04 8.74
CA ALA A 351 11.99 2.01 7.83
C ALA A 351 10.88 1.11 8.39
N ALA A 352 9.67 1.65 8.50
CA ALA A 352 8.50 0.96 9.03
C ALA A 352 7.40 0.81 7.97
N GLY A 353 6.96 -0.44 7.71
CA GLY A 353 5.86 -0.73 6.79
C GLY A 353 6.24 -0.74 5.31
N PHE A 354 7.53 -0.88 4.99
CA PHE A 354 8.04 -1.07 3.63
C PHE A 354 8.26 -2.55 3.27
N SER A 355 7.99 -3.46 4.21
CA SER A 355 8.32 -4.88 4.06
C SER A 355 7.34 -5.67 3.17
N LYS A 356 6.30 -5.06 2.59
CA LYS A 356 5.21 -5.73 1.82
C LYS A 356 4.47 -6.84 2.58
N ARG A 357 4.50 -6.81 3.92
CA ARG A 357 3.83 -7.80 4.80
C ARG A 357 2.48 -7.31 5.34
N GLY A 358 1.98 -6.17 4.85
CA GLY A 358 0.72 -5.57 5.29
C GLY A 358 0.75 -5.15 6.75
N ILE A 359 -0.42 -5.13 7.39
CA ILE A 359 -0.59 -4.62 8.76
C ILE A 359 0.18 -5.46 9.79
N ALA A 360 0.22 -6.79 9.65
CA ALA A 360 1.07 -7.63 10.49
C ALA A 360 2.56 -7.24 10.37
N GLY A 361 3.02 -6.93 9.15
CA GLY A 361 4.34 -6.37 8.89
C GLY A 361 4.61 -5.10 9.68
N ILE A 362 3.68 -4.15 9.58
CA ILE A 362 3.74 -2.88 10.30
C ILE A 362 3.91 -3.09 11.81
N SER A 363 3.15 -4.00 12.40
CA SER A 363 3.23 -4.29 13.83
C SER A 363 4.58 -4.88 14.23
N MET A 364 5.12 -5.81 13.43
CA MET A 364 6.45 -6.37 13.67
C MET A 364 7.55 -5.30 13.56
N ASP A 365 7.49 -4.48 12.51
CA ASP A 365 8.47 -3.41 12.29
C ASP A 365 8.43 -2.39 13.45
N ALA A 366 7.24 -1.97 13.89
CA ALA A 366 7.07 -1.01 14.97
C ALA A 366 7.64 -1.49 16.31
N ILE A 367 7.39 -2.75 16.67
CA ILE A 367 7.94 -3.36 17.89
C ILE A 367 9.47 -3.44 17.79
N ALA A 368 9.99 -3.98 16.68
CA ALA A 368 11.43 -4.14 16.49
C ALA A 368 12.20 -2.81 16.52
N ILE A 369 11.64 -1.75 15.93
CA ILE A 369 12.23 -0.41 15.95
C ILE A 369 12.29 0.14 17.38
N ALA A 370 11.16 0.11 18.10
CA ALA A 370 11.11 0.65 19.45
C ALA A 370 12.03 -0.10 20.42
N ASP A 371 12.06 -1.45 20.34
CA ASP A 371 12.95 -2.28 21.14
C ASP A 371 14.43 -1.97 20.83
N ASN A 372 14.78 -1.78 19.55
CA ASN A 372 16.14 -1.46 19.17
C ASN A 372 16.56 -0.08 19.69
N ILE A 373 15.72 0.94 19.54
CA ILE A 373 15.98 2.29 20.06
C ILE A 373 16.16 2.24 21.58
N LYS A 374 15.27 1.56 22.31
CA LYS A 374 15.40 1.37 23.76
C LYS A 374 16.76 0.76 24.15
N THR A 375 17.18 -0.27 23.41
CA THR A 375 18.46 -0.96 23.64
C THR A 375 19.65 -0.03 23.40
N VAL A 376 19.61 0.74 22.31
CA VAL A 376 20.67 1.69 21.94
C VAL A 376 20.75 2.87 22.92
N ARG A 377 19.63 3.31 23.48
CA ARG A 377 19.60 4.36 24.53
C ARG A 377 20.23 3.91 25.85
N GLY A 378 20.31 2.60 26.11
CA GLY A 378 20.85 2.06 27.35
C GLY A 378 19.86 2.00 28.51
N ASP A 379 18.55 2.12 28.26
CA ASP A 379 17.51 1.98 29.28
C ASP A 379 17.46 0.52 29.78
N LYS A 380 18.17 0.21 30.88
CA LYS A 380 17.99 -1.06 31.60
C LYS A 380 16.60 -1.05 32.25
N ILE A 381 15.82 -2.09 31.96
CA ILE A 381 14.46 -2.36 32.48
C ILE A 381 14.44 -2.27 34.00
#